data_AF-A0A951AI60-F1
#
_entry.id   AF-A0A951AI60-F1
#
_cell.length_a   1.000
_cell.length_b   1.000
_cell.length_c   1.000
_cell.angle_alpha   90.00
_cell.angle_beta   90.00
_cell.angle_gamma   90.00
#
_symmetry.space_group_name_H-M   'P 1'
#
loop_
_entity.id
_entity.type
_entity.pdbx_description
1 polymer ?
#
loop_
_entity_poly.entity_id
_entity_poly.type
_entity_poly.pdbx_seq_one_letter_code
_entity_poly.pdbx_strand_id
1 'polypeptide(L)'
;MPTYIDAETDNCLPCWALLVIDNEAIRRQLESELQVIREAIETCEQEMARHEGLDLPAFRQWMAVQCSDLLNERRSIEEKMWRLRARLAAIQGLTQHGIRNLAAAFFWFHEIEQDRAAIPPYVQRAWEQVTVGTSEKQRPNSVESGQFEGGSEEDEDDESYVDWSVGGDETFSEGSVDQMDLEPGNRKVNSSYKSLYRKIALLLHPDLAGVLTKQELELWYQAQRAYAEKDVLALETILARCDRVGTNSLSMSELRAFVRRANSRLATLRQSIAILEEASSWRFLLLSSAELEIRSRNVRRELEGINRGLRHEMTIMENELARIEALAERWLRRRYGEAKQLALGL
;
A
#
# COMPACT_ATOMS: atom_id res chain seq x y z
N MET A 1 53.83 -19.96 -81.12
CA MET A 1 53.96 -19.76 -79.66
C MET A 1 53.00 -18.67 -79.21
N PRO A 2 51.74 -18.99 -78.88
CA PRO A 2 50.89 -18.10 -78.11
C PRO A 2 50.79 -18.59 -76.66
N THR A 3 50.97 -17.64 -75.75
CA THR A 3 50.86 -17.69 -74.29
C THR A 3 49.48 -18.17 -73.84
N TYR A 4 49.48 -19.16 -72.94
CA TYR A 4 48.27 -19.71 -72.33
C TYR A 4 47.73 -18.74 -71.26
N ILE A 5 46.42 -18.56 -71.33
CA ILE A 5 45.60 -17.54 -70.67
C ILE A 5 45.38 -17.90 -69.20
N ASP A 6 45.30 -16.85 -68.38
CA ASP A 6 45.08 -16.84 -66.95
C ASP A 6 43.84 -17.64 -66.52
N ALA A 7 43.99 -18.38 -65.41
CA ALA A 7 42.93 -19.11 -64.74
C ALA A 7 42.06 -18.14 -63.92
N GLU A 8 40.88 -17.80 -64.44
CA GLU A 8 39.78 -17.20 -63.68
C GLU A 8 39.27 -18.25 -62.67
N THR A 9 39.63 -18.07 -61.40
CA THR A 9 39.00 -18.79 -60.30
C THR A 9 37.60 -18.23 -60.09
N ASP A 10 36.61 -18.92 -60.65
CA ASP A 10 35.19 -18.76 -60.38
C ASP A 10 34.90 -18.98 -58.89
N ASN A 11 34.92 -17.88 -58.13
CA ASN A 11 34.39 -17.80 -56.77
C ASN A 11 32.85 -17.84 -56.85
N CYS A 12 32.30 -19.04 -57.05
CA CYS A 12 30.87 -19.30 -56.87
C CYS A 12 30.51 -19.04 -55.40
N LEU A 13 29.87 -17.90 -55.12
CA LEU A 13 29.31 -17.60 -53.81
C LEU A 13 28.38 -18.74 -53.39
N PRO A 14 28.49 -19.24 -52.15
CA PRO A 14 27.65 -20.34 -51.67
C PRO A 14 26.18 -19.95 -51.84
N CYS A 15 25.40 -20.81 -52.47
CA CYS A 15 23.96 -20.63 -52.64
C CYS A 15 23.28 -20.85 -51.28
N TRP A 16 22.64 -19.83 -50.72
CA TRP A 16 21.92 -19.96 -49.44
C TRP A 16 20.56 -20.58 -49.72
N ALA A 17 20.36 -21.83 -49.27
CA ALA A 17 19.05 -22.47 -49.35
C ALA A 17 18.10 -21.84 -48.33
N LEU A 18 16.97 -21.29 -48.79
CA LEU A 18 15.91 -20.78 -47.93
C LEU A 18 15.08 -21.96 -47.41
N LEU A 19 15.20 -22.29 -46.12
CA LEU A 19 14.36 -23.29 -45.46
C LEU A 19 13.06 -22.63 -44.98
N VAL A 20 11.93 -22.93 -45.63
CA VAL A 20 10.61 -22.51 -45.14
C VAL A 20 10.20 -23.47 -44.02
N ILE A 21 10.20 -22.99 -42.78
CA ILE A 21 9.69 -23.73 -41.63
C ILE A 21 8.20 -23.40 -41.48
N ASP A 22 7.36 -24.43 -41.51
CA ASP A 22 5.94 -24.29 -41.18
C ASP A 22 5.80 -24.00 -39.67
N ASN A 23 5.57 -22.74 -39.34
CA ASN A 23 5.43 -22.26 -37.95
C ASN A 23 4.00 -22.39 -37.41
N GLU A 24 3.04 -22.83 -38.24
CA GLU A 24 1.62 -22.81 -37.91
C GLU A 24 1.28 -23.75 -36.75
N ALA A 25 1.88 -24.94 -36.72
CA ALA A 25 1.67 -25.89 -35.62
C ALA A 25 2.19 -25.33 -34.27
N ILE A 26 3.37 -24.69 -34.28
CA ILE A 26 3.96 -24.09 -33.08
C ILE A 26 3.12 -22.88 -32.63
N ARG A 27 2.61 -22.09 -33.57
CA ARG A 27 1.73 -20.95 -33.26
C ARG A 27 0.45 -21.41 -32.57
N ARG A 28 -0.27 -22.39 -33.13
CA ARG A 28 -1.49 -22.95 -32.51
C ARG A 28 -1.25 -23.49 -31.11
N GLN A 29 -0.10 -24.13 -30.90
CA GLN A 29 0.30 -24.59 -29.56
C GLN A 29 0.43 -23.42 -28.58
N LEU A 30 1.17 -22.37 -28.95
CA LEU A 30 1.35 -21.19 -28.09
C LEU A 30 0.05 -20.43 -27.84
N GLU A 31 -0.85 -20.38 -28.83
CA GLU A 31 -2.19 -19.78 -28.67
C GLU A 31 -3.04 -20.57 -27.69
N SER A 32 -3.03 -21.91 -27.78
CA SER A 32 -3.75 -22.77 -26.83
C SER A 32 -3.19 -22.64 -25.41
N GLU A 33 -1.86 -22.57 -25.25
CA GLU A 33 -1.21 -22.34 -23.97
C GLU A 33 -1.61 -20.97 -23.39
N LEU A 34 -1.61 -19.95 -24.25
CA LEU A 34 -1.99 -18.60 -23.83
C LEU A 34 -3.46 -18.53 -23.38
N GLN A 35 -4.35 -19.22 -24.09
CA GLN A 35 -5.77 -19.28 -23.72
C GLN A 35 -5.96 -19.93 -22.35
N VAL A 36 -5.29 -21.06 -22.09
CA VAL A 36 -5.31 -21.72 -20.77
C VAL A 36 -4.78 -20.81 -19.67
N ILE A 37 -3.69 -20.07 -19.92
CA ILE A 37 -3.13 -19.12 -18.95
C ILE A 37 -4.12 -17.97 -18.68
N ARG A 38 -4.79 -17.44 -19.72
CA ARG A 38 -5.78 -16.37 -19.59
C ARG A 38 -6.97 -16.80 -18.72
N GLU A 39 -7.52 -17.98 -18.95
CA GLU A 39 -8.60 -18.55 -18.14
C GLU A 39 -8.17 -18.75 -16.68
N ALA A 40 -6.93 -19.20 -16.46
CA ALA A 40 -6.38 -19.34 -15.11
C ALA A 40 -6.18 -17.99 -14.40
N ILE A 41 -5.72 -16.96 -15.12
CA ILE A 41 -5.60 -15.59 -14.59
C ILE A 41 -6.99 -15.06 -14.22
N GLU A 42 -7.97 -15.19 -15.11
CA GLU A 42 -9.34 -14.74 -14.86
C GLU A 42 -9.95 -15.45 -13.65
N THR A 43 -9.73 -16.75 -13.51
CA THR A 43 -10.17 -17.51 -12.31
C THR A 43 -9.54 -16.96 -11.04
N CYS A 44 -8.23 -16.69 -11.05
CA CYS A 44 -7.52 -16.12 -9.90
C CYS A 44 -8.07 -14.72 -9.54
N GLU A 45 -8.28 -13.86 -10.56
CA GLU A 45 -8.86 -12.52 -10.37
C GLU A 45 -10.28 -12.60 -9.78
N GLN A 46 -11.11 -13.51 -10.27
CA GLN A 46 -12.47 -13.71 -9.75
C GLN A 46 -12.47 -14.20 -8.30
N GLU A 47 -11.54 -15.09 -7.92
CA GLU A 47 -11.39 -15.54 -6.53
C GLU A 47 -10.96 -14.41 -5.60
N MET A 48 -9.99 -13.59 -6.02
CA MET A 48 -9.57 -12.40 -5.26
C MET A 48 -10.70 -11.39 -5.12
N ALA A 49 -11.40 -11.06 -6.21
CA ALA A 49 -12.52 -10.13 -6.21
C ALA A 49 -13.67 -10.61 -5.31
N ARG A 50 -13.97 -11.93 -5.35
CA ARG A 50 -14.94 -12.55 -4.45
C ARG A 50 -14.53 -12.40 -2.98
N HIS A 51 -13.26 -12.64 -2.67
CA HIS A 51 -12.77 -12.53 -1.31
C HIS A 51 -12.94 -11.10 -0.78
N GLU A 52 -12.52 -10.10 -1.56
CA GLU A 52 -12.57 -8.69 -1.19
C GLU A 52 -14.01 -8.17 -1.11
N GLY A 53 -14.85 -8.51 -2.09
CA GLY A 53 -16.22 -7.99 -2.19
C GLY A 53 -17.24 -8.70 -1.31
N LEU A 54 -17.04 -9.99 -1.00
CA LEU A 54 -18.05 -10.81 -0.32
C LEU A 54 -17.53 -11.43 0.98
N ASP A 55 -16.45 -12.23 0.91
CA ASP A 55 -16.02 -13.03 2.07
C ASP A 55 -15.45 -12.16 3.20
N LEU A 56 -14.63 -11.15 2.88
CA LEU A 56 -14.00 -10.27 3.86
C LEU A 56 -15.03 -9.39 4.61
N PRO A 57 -15.99 -8.71 3.95
CA PRO A 57 -17.05 -7.99 4.65
C PRO A 57 -17.92 -8.89 5.52
N ALA A 58 -18.31 -10.07 5.01
CA ALA A 58 -19.10 -11.03 5.76
C ALA A 58 -18.36 -11.53 7.01
N PHE A 59 -17.06 -11.81 6.89
CA PHE A 59 -16.21 -12.19 8.01
C PHE A 59 -16.09 -11.07 9.05
N ARG A 60 -15.90 -9.82 8.62
CA ARG A 60 -15.86 -8.65 9.53
C ARG A 60 -17.17 -8.47 10.29
N GLN A 61 -18.31 -8.57 9.60
CA GLN A 61 -19.63 -8.47 10.24
C GLN A 61 -19.84 -9.60 11.24
N TRP A 62 -19.51 -10.84 10.86
CA TRP A 62 -19.59 -11.98 11.75
C TRP A 62 -18.68 -11.83 12.98
N MET A 63 -17.45 -11.36 12.80
CA MET A 63 -16.50 -11.14 13.90
C MET A 63 -17.01 -10.06 14.86
N ALA A 64 -17.58 -8.97 14.33
CA ALA A 64 -18.17 -7.90 15.14
C ALA A 64 -19.30 -8.42 16.03
N VAL A 65 -20.09 -9.39 15.57
CA VAL A 65 -21.16 -10.01 16.38
C VAL A 65 -20.58 -11.04 17.35
N GLN A 66 -19.80 -12.00 16.86
CA GLN A 66 -19.36 -13.17 17.63
C GLN A 66 -18.24 -12.88 18.63
N CYS A 67 -17.45 -11.82 18.42
CA CYS A 67 -16.31 -11.45 19.26
C CYS A 67 -16.42 -10.00 19.76
N SER A 68 -17.64 -9.46 19.88
CA SER A 68 -17.90 -8.09 20.32
C SER A 68 -17.28 -7.77 21.68
N ASP A 69 -17.37 -8.71 22.62
CA ASP A 69 -16.79 -8.64 23.96
C ASP A 69 -15.27 -8.47 23.93
N LEU A 70 -14.57 -9.33 23.18
CA LEU A 70 -13.10 -9.28 23.07
C LEU A 70 -12.61 -8.03 22.33
N LEU A 71 -13.34 -7.59 21.31
CA LEU A 71 -13.03 -6.35 20.58
C LEU A 71 -13.25 -5.10 21.45
N ASN A 72 -14.31 -5.06 22.25
CA ASN A 72 -14.56 -3.97 23.18
C ASN A 72 -13.52 -3.95 24.31
N GLU A 73 -13.15 -5.11 24.82
CA GLU A 73 -12.06 -5.26 25.79
C GLU A 73 -10.74 -4.73 25.21
N ARG A 74 -10.41 -5.11 23.98
CA ARG A 74 -9.22 -4.61 23.27
C ARG A 74 -9.19 -3.09 23.20
N ARG A 75 -10.29 -2.48 22.72
CA ARG A 75 -10.42 -1.00 22.64
C ARG A 75 -10.24 -0.35 24.00
N SER A 76 -10.83 -0.91 25.05
CA SER A 76 -10.68 -0.40 26.42
C SER A 76 -9.23 -0.46 26.91
N ILE A 77 -8.49 -1.53 26.59
CA ILE A 77 -7.06 -1.65 26.94
C ILE A 77 -6.23 -0.65 26.14
N GLU A 78 -6.44 -0.56 24.82
CA GLU A 78 -5.72 0.37 23.94
C GLU A 78 -5.94 1.83 24.38
N GLU A 79 -7.17 2.21 24.75
CA GLU A 79 -7.48 3.54 25.28
C GLU A 79 -6.72 3.82 26.59
N LYS A 80 -6.71 2.87 27.52
CA LYS A 80 -5.94 3.00 28.77
C LYS A 80 -4.44 3.12 28.50
N MET A 81 -3.91 2.30 27.61
CA MET A 81 -2.51 2.35 27.17
C MET A 81 -2.16 3.70 26.54
N TRP A 82 -3.04 4.23 25.69
CA TRP A 82 -2.84 5.55 25.09
C TRP A 82 -2.78 6.65 26.16
N ARG A 83 -3.70 6.65 27.13
CA ARG A 83 -3.65 7.59 28.27
C ARG A 83 -2.36 7.45 29.08
N LEU A 84 -1.93 6.24 29.40
CA LEU A 84 -0.68 5.98 30.13
C LEU A 84 0.55 6.48 29.35
N ARG A 85 0.61 6.21 28.04
CA ARG A 85 1.67 6.70 27.16
C ARG A 85 1.70 8.22 27.11
N ALA A 86 0.54 8.87 26.98
CA ALA A 86 0.45 10.33 26.99
C ALA A 86 0.96 10.92 28.31
N ARG A 87 0.58 10.35 29.46
CA ARG A 87 1.08 10.78 30.78
C ARG A 87 2.59 10.61 30.91
N LEU A 88 3.11 9.43 30.56
CA LEU A 88 4.55 9.15 30.62
C LEU A 88 5.34 10.08 29.68
N ALA A 89 4.85 10.29 28.46
CA ALA A 89 5.47 11.20 27.50
C ALA A 89 5.46 12.65 28.01
N ALA A 90 4.37 13.10 28.64
CA ALA A 90 4.31 14.45 29.21
C ALA A 90 5.29 14.64 30.36
N ILE A 91 5.41 13.66 31.26
CA ILE A 91 6.41 13.67 32.35
C ILE A 91 7.83 13.72 31.77
N GLN A 92 8.12 12.88 30.77
CA GLN A 92 9.43 12.88 30.10
C GLN A 92 9.71 14.20 29.39
N GLY A 93 8.74 14.77 28.70
CA GLY A 93 8.86 16.08 28.07
C GLY A 93 9.19 17.19 29.09
N LEU A 94 8.50 17.22 30.23
CA LEU A 94 8.82 18.15 31.32
C LEU A 94 10.27 17.97 31.84
N THR A 95 10.77 16.74 31.88
CA THR A 95 12.17 16.50 32.26
C THR A 95 13.17 16.99 31.22
N GLN A 96 12.86 16.84 29.94
CA GLN A 96 13.70 17.30 28.83
C GLN A 96 13.73 18.83 28.73
N HIS A 97 12.62 19.50 29.06
CA HIS A 97 12.45 20.94 28.85
C HIS A 97 12.67 21.80 30.11
N GLY A 98 13.23 21.25 31.19
CA GLY A 98 13.77 22.07 32.29
C GLY A 98 13.72 21.45 33.68
N ILE A 99 12.82 20.49 33.93
CA ILE A 99 12.67 19.88 35.26
C ILE A 99 13.58 18.65 35.39
N ARG A 100 14.85 18.85 35.76
CA ARG A 100 15.86 17.76 35.81
C ARG A 100 15.48 16.56 36.68
N ASN A 101 14.61 16.73 37.69
CA ASN A 101 14.21 15.67 38.58
C ASN A 101 12.86 15.07 38.14
N LEU A 102 12.86 13.79 37.77
CA LEU A 102 11.67 13.04 37.36
C LEU A 102 10.53 13.09 38.39
N ALA A 103 10.87 13.05 39.68
CA ALA A 103 9.92 13.15 40.79
C ALA A 103 9.21 14.52 40.83
N ALA A 104 9.96 15.59 40.55
CA ALA A 104 9.41 16.94 40.48
C ALA A 104 8.59 17.15 39.20
N ALA A 105 9.01 16.56 38.08
CA ALA A 105 8.26 16.60 36.82
C ALA A 105 6.89 15.91 36.96
N PHE A 106 6.86 14.74 37.60
CA PHE A 106 5.60 14.06 37.92
C PHE A 106 4.69 14.88 38.83
N PHE A 107 5.25 15.47 39.90
CA PHE A 107 4.48 16.34 40.80
C PHE A 107 3.81 17.49 40.04
N TRP A 108 4.56 18.22 39.21
CA TRP A 108 3.99 19.31 38.42
C TRP A 108 2.99 18.81 37.39
N PHE A 109 3.26 17.70 36.69
CA PHE A 109 2.29 17.07 35.79
C PHE A 109 0.96 16.81 36.52
N HIS A 110 1.01 16.21 37.71
CA HIS A 110 -0.17 15.87 38.50
C HIS A 110 -0.94 17.10 39.01
N GLU A 111 -0.24 18.14 39.48
CA GLU A 111 -0.87 19.39 39.93
C GLU A 111 -1.57 20.14 38.78
N ILE A 112 -0.99 20.08 37.58
CA ILE A 112 -1.57 20.66 36.36
C ILE A 112 -2.77 19.84 35.89
N GLU A 113 -2.65 18.51 35.85
CA GLU A 113 -3.74 17.60 35.46
C GLU A 113 -4.97 17.73 36.37
N GLN A 114 -4.78 18.13 37.64
CA GLN A 114 -5.86 18.33 38.62
C GLN A 114 -6.34 19.79 38.74
N ASP A 115 -5.79 20.72 37.96
CA ASP A 115 -6.08 22.16 38.06
C ASP A 115 -5.91 22.73 39.49
N ARG A 116 -5.00 22.18 40.28
CA ARG A 116 -4.82 22.55 41.70
C ARG A 116 -3.84 23.70 41.93
N ALA A 117 -2.89 23.89 41.01
CA ALA A 117 -1.84 24.90 41.15
C ALA A 117 -1.66 25.72 39.88
N ALA A 118 -1.40 27.02 40.04
CA ALA A 118 -0.94 27.86 38.94
C ALA A 118 0.44 27.36 38.46
N ILE A 119 0.57 27.19 37.15
CA ILE A 119 1.80 26.70 36.52
C ILE A 119 2.92 27.72 36.76
N PRO A 120 4.02 27.36 37.43
CA PRO A 120 5.14 28.28 37.57
C PRO A 120 5.70 28.67 36.20
N PRO A 121 6.18 29.91 35.99
CA PRO A 121 6.66 30.36 34.68
C PRO A 121 7.75 29.47 34.06
N TYR A 122 8.61 28.86 34.89
CA TYR A 122 9.65 27.94 34.42
C TYR A 122 9.11 26.57 33.98
N VAL A 123 7.93 26.16 34.48
CA VAL A 123 7.21 24.94 34.07
C VAL A 123 6.33 25.22 32.85
N GLN A 124 5.75 26.41 32.77
CA GLN A 124 4.82 26.80 31.70
C GLN A 124 5.43 26.62 30.32
N ARG A 125 6.67 27.08 30.11
CA ARG A 125 7.37 26.92 28.82
C ARG A 125 7.57 25.45 28.45
N ALA A 126 7.91 24.60 29.43
CA ALA A 126 8.07 23.17 29.22
C ALA A 126 6.73 22.50 28.91
N TRP A 127 5.66 22.90 29.61
CA TRP A 127 4.31 22.40 29.43
C TRP A 127 3.72 22.77 28.07
N GLU A 128 3.89 24.01 27.61
CA GLU A 128 3.46 24.47 26.28
C GLU A 128 4.14 23.66 25.18
N GLN A 129 5.44 23.38 25.29
CA GLN A 129 6.18 22.58 24.29
C GLN A 129 5.65 21.13 24.22
N VAL A 130 5.29 20.57 25.37
CA VAL A 130 4.70 19.22 25.45
C VAL A 130 3.29 19.19 24.91
N THR A 131 2.43 20.13 25.29
CA THR A 131 0.99 20.11 24.95
C THR A 131 0.71 20.58 23.52
N VAL A 132 1.37 21.66 23.06
CA VAL A 132 1.19 22.21 21.72
C VAL A 132 1.74 21.25 20.66
N GLY A 133 2.89 20.61 20.92
CA GLY A 133 3.46 19.61 20.00
C GLY A 133 2.63 18.33 19.90
N THR A 134 1.84 18.01 20.93
CA THR A 134 1.02 16.80 20.98
C THR A 134 -0.32 16.99 20.26
N SER A 135 -0.92 18.19 20.33
CA SER A 135 -2.24 18.45 19.74
C SER A 135 -2.26 18.42 18.20
N GLU A 136 -1.16 18.79 17.53
CA GLU A 136 -1.10 18.78 16.05
C GLU A 136 -0.65 17.43 15.47
N LYS A 137 0.13 16.64 16.21
CA LYS A 137 0.72 15.39 15.68
C LYS A 137 0.10 14.11 16.21
N GLN A 138 -0.65 14.17 17.32
CA GLN A 138 -1.30 13.01 17.93
C GLN A 138 -2.81 13.12 17.97
N ARG A 139 -3.43 13.77 16.96
CA ARG A 139 -4.70 13.18 16.53
C ARG A 139 -4.32 11.76 16.11
N PRO A 140 -4.74 10.71 16.84
CA PRO A 140 -4.62 9.37 16.30
C PRO A 140 -5.23 9.50 14.91
N ASN A 141 -4.58 8.97 13.87
CA ASN A 141 -5.27 8.69 12.62
C ASN A 141 -6.57 8.07 13.07
N SER A 142 -7.63 8.88 13.10
CA SER A 142 -8.94 8.48 13.55
C SER A 142 -9.15 7.33 12.63
N VAL A 143 -9.17 6.12 13.20
CA VAL A 143 -9.41 4.89 12.44
C VAL A 143 -10.67 5.24 11.70
N GLU A 144 -10.48 5.58 10.44
CA GLU A 144 -11.49 6.07 9.55
C GLU A 144 -12.46 4.93 9.57
N SER A 145 -13.53 5.13 10.32
CA SER A 145 -14.32 4.04 10.87
C SER A 145 -15.23 3.58 9.76
N GLY A 146 -14.65 3.15 8.62
CA GLY A 146 -15.31 2.73 7.41
C GLY A 146 -16.69 3.33 7.26
N GLN A 147 -16.79 4.65 7.41
CA GLN A 147 -18.01 5.34 7.05
C GLN A 147 -17.95 5.27 5.54
N PHE A 148 -18.64 4.26 5.04
CA PHE A 148 -18.91 4.02 3.64
C PHE A 148 -19.65 5.27 3.16
N GLU A 149 -18.90 6.30 2.80
CA GLU A 149 -19.40 7.44 2.06
C GLU A 149 -19.86 6.88 0.72
N GLY A 150 -21.15 6.55 0.67
CA GLY A 150 -21.87 6.50 -0.59
C GLY A 150 -21.73 7.88 -1.20
N GLY A 151 -20.89 7.95 -2.22
CA GLY A 151 -20.62 9.17 -2.97
C GLY A 151 -21.92 9.85 -3.38
N SER A 152 -22.18 11.00 -2.77
CA SER A 152 -22.76 12.11 -3.52
C SER A 152 -21.59 12.92 -4.05
N GLU A 153 -21.17 12.56 -5.27
CA GLU A 153 -20.44 13.47 -6.15
C GLU A 153 -21.35 14.68 -6.37
N GLU A 154 -21.19 15.72 -5.56
CA GLU A 154 -21.53 17.07 -5.99
C GLU A 154 -20.26 17.65 -6.59
N ASP A 155 -20.29 17.73 -7.92
CA ASP A 155 -19.32 18.36 -8.80
C ASP A 155 -18.98 19.77 -8.29
N GLU A 156 -17.77 19.94 -7.74
CA GLU A 156 -17.11 21.24 -7.71
C GLU A 156 -16.02 21.24 -8.79
N ASP A 157 -16.36 21.97 -9.86
CA ASP A 157 -15.57 22.30 -11.03
C ASP A 157 -14.13 22.75 -10.66
N ASP A 158 -13.17 21.82 -10.67
CA ASP A 158 -11.75 22.15 -10.82
C ASP A 158 -11.35 21.90 -12.28
N GLU A 159 -11.63 22.88 -13.13
CA GLU A 159 -11.14 22.95 -14.51
C GLU A 159 -9.61 23.10 -14.52
N SER A 160 -8.88 22.02 -14.27
CA SER A 160 -7.51 21.91 -14.77
C SER A 160 -7.58 21.53 -16.24
N TYR A 161 -7.85 22.52 -17.09
CA TYR A 161 -7.75 22.45 -18.55
C TYR A 161 -6.30 22.07 -18.91
N VAL A 162 -6.04 20.77 -19.07
CA VAL A 162 -4.77 20.27 -19.62
C VAL A 162 -4.82 20.53 -21.13
N ASP A 163 -4.30 21.70 -21.51
CA ASP A 163 -4.10 22.14 -22.88
C ASP A 163 -3.20 21.15 -23.65
N TRP A 164 -3.83 20.25 -24.40
CA TRP A 164 -3.19 19.36 -25.36
C TRP A 164 -2.96 20.06 -26.70
N SER A 165 -2.29 21.21 -26.68
CA SER A 165 -1.82 21.86 -27.89
C SER A 165 -0.70 21.05 -28.55
N VAL A 166 -1.11 20.22 -29.51
CA VAL A 166 -0.28 19.60 -30.53
C VAL A 166 0.12 20.69 -31.54
N GLY A 167 1.39 21.09 -31.53
CA GLY A 167 2.03 21.75 -32.68
C GLY A 167 2.95 22.93 -32.34
N GLY A 168 4.21 22.85 -32.80
CA GLY A 168 5.17 23.96 -32.82
C GLY A 168 6.46 23.58 -32.09
N ASP A 169 7.39 22.89 -32.73
CA ASP A 169 8.47 23.47 -33.55
C ASP A 169 9.69 23.83 -32.69
N GLU A 170 10.84 23.45 -33.23
CA GLU A 170 12.13 23.36 -32.57
C GLU A 170 12.66 24.75 -32.21
N THR A 171 13.11 24.95 -30.97
CA THR A 171 14.21 25.87 -30.73
C THR A 171 15.02 25.48 -29.51
N PHE A 172 16.27 25.11 -29.81
CA PHE A 172 17.40 24.95 -28.91
C PHE A 172 17.40 25.98 -27.77
N SER A 173 17.36 25.50 -26.52
CA SER A 173 17.85 26.26 -25.37
C SER A 173 18.85 25.40 -24.61
N GLU A 174 20.10 25.54 -25.03
CA GLU A 174 21.28 24.98 -24.41
C GLU A 174 21.56 25.79 -23.12
N GLY A 175 21.33 25.20 -21.94
CA GLY A 175 21.41 25.96 -20.70
C GLY A 175 21.32 25.14 -19.41
N SER A 176 22.46 24.53 -19.05
CA SER A 176 23.01 24.47 -17.69
C SER A 176 22.26 23.74 -16.55
N VAL A 177 22.80 22.56 -16.22
CA VAL A 177 23.15 22.06 -14.87
C VAL A 177 22.07 22.10 -13.78
N ASP A 178 21.46 20.94 -13.52
CA ASP A 178 21.56 20.35 -12.18
C ASP A 178 21.51 18.82 -12.24
N GLN A 179 22.66 18.22 -11.94
CA GLN A 179 22.93 16.79 -12.04
C GLN A 179 22.62 16.16 -10.69
N MET A 180 21.34 15.82 -10.46
CA MET A 180 20.95 14.88 -9.42
C MET A 180 20.68 13.52 -10.06
N ASP A 181 21.35 12.50 -9.50
CA ASP A 181 21.34 11.10 -9.89
C ASP A 181 19.93 10.55 -10.09
N LEU A 182 19.47 10.57 -11.33
CA LEU A 182 18.28 9.86 -11.77
C LEU A 182 18.72 8.51 -12.34
N GLU A 183 18.65 7.49 -11.49
CA GLU A 183 18.59 6.06 -11.79
C GLU A 183 18.14 5.78 -13.25
N PRO A 184 19.05 5.33 -14.14
CA PRO A 184 18.75 5.15 -15.57
C PRO A 184 17.70 4.07 -15.87
N GLY A 185 17.27 3.30 -14.86
CA GLY A 185 16.19 2.32 -14.97
C GLY A 185 14.80 2.94 -15.15
N ASN A 186 14.53 4.11 -14.55
CA ASN A 186 13.15 4.63 -14.47
C ASN A 186 12.66 5.27 -15.79
N ARG A 187 13.57 5.78 -16.63
CA ARG A 187 13.21 6.39 -17.93
C ARG A 187 12.63 5.38 -18.93
N LYS A 188 13.08 4.11 -18.89
CA LYS A 188 12.58 3.06 -19.80
C LYS A 188 11.20 2.55 -19.39
N VAL A 189 10.94 2.44 -18.09
CA VAL A 189 9.60 2.07 -17.58
C VAL A 189 8.59 3.16 -17.94
N ASN A 190 9.00 4.43 -17.84
CA ASN A 190 8.13 5.56 -18.16
C ASN A 190 7.75 5.70 -19.64
N SER A 191 8.58 5.19 -20.57
CA SER A 191 8.20 5.18 -21.99
C SER A 191 7.26 4.02 -22.33
N SER A 192 7.36 2.89 -21.62
CA SER A 192 6.60 1.68 -21.91
C SER A 192 5.08 1.87 -21.72
N TYR A 193 4.63 2.34 -20.54
CA TYR A 193 3.18 2.48 -20.27
C TYR A 193 2.52 3.51 -21.20
N LYS A 194 3.22 4.62 -21.52
CA LYS A 194 2.72 5.61 -22.50
C LYS A 194 2.58 5.02 -23.89
N SER A 195 3.54 4.21 -24.32
CA SER A 195 3.48 3.53 -25.62
C SER A 195 2.34 2.51 -25.70
N LEU A 196 2.11 1.76 -24.61
CA LEU A 196 1.01 0.80 -24.51
C LEU A 196 -0.34 1.51 -24.52
N TYR A 197 -0.51 2.53 -23.68
CA TYR A 197 -1.75 3.31 -23.63
C TYR A 197 -2.05 3.97 -24.98
N ARG A 198 -1.05 4.51 -25.68
CA ARG A 198 -1.26 5.09 -27.02
C ARG A 198 -1.77 4.04 -28.02
N LYS A 199 -1.27 2.81 -27.96
CA LYS A 199 -1.78 1.70 -28.79
C LYS A 199 -3.23 1.37 -28.44
N ILE A 200 -3.55 1.29 -27.14
CA ILE A 200 -4.92 1.02 -26.68
C ILE A 200 -5.87 2.14 -27.11
N ALA A 201 -5.46 3.41 -26.95
CA ALA A 201 -6.23 4.56 -27.40
C ALA A 201 -6.49 4.52 -28.90
N LEU A 202 -5.49 4.21 -29.73
CA LEU A 202 -5.72 4.08 -31.17
C LEU A 202 -6.75 2.98 -31.52
N LEU A 203 -6.88 1.93 -30.70
CA LEU A 203 -7.81 0.82 -30.92
C LEU A 203 -9.20 1.07 -30.33
N LEU A 204 -9.29 1.73 -29.17
CA LEU A 204 -10.51 1.84 -28.37
C LEU A 204 -11.05 3.27 -28.22
N HIS A 205 -10.41 4.28 -28.81
CA HIS A 205 -10.90 5.65 -28.67
C HIS A 205 -12.25 5.82 -29.40
N PRO A 206 -13.28 6.41 -28.75
CA PRO A 206 -14.62 6.53 -29.33
C PRO A 206 -14.63 7.27 -30.66
N ASP A 207 -13.80 8.31 -30.80
CA ASP A 207 -13.73 9.10 -32.05
C ASP A 207 -13.05 8.36 -33.21
N LEU A 208 -12.16 7.39 -32.93
CA LEU A 208 -11.37 6.70 -33.95
C LEU A 208 -11.96 5.34 -34.34
N ALA A 209 -12.50 4.61 -33.36
CA ALA A 209 -13.00 3.24 -33.54
C ALA A 209 -14.48 3.18 -33.99
N GLY A 210 -15.20 4.31 -33.94
CA GLY A 210 -16.62 4.37 -34.32
C GLY A 210 -17.54 3.82 -33.22
N VAL A 211 -18.58 3.06 -33.60
CA VAL A 211 -19.56 2.52 -32.65
C VAL A 211 -18.93 1.38 -31.83
N LEU A 212 -18.39 1.73 -30.66
CA LEU A 212 -17.84 0.79 -29.70
C LEU A 212 -18.95 -0.04 -29.02
N THR A 213 -18.67 -1.32 -28.80
CA THR A 213 -19.50 -2.17 -27.95
C THR A 213 -19.35 -1.77 -26.47
N LYS A 214 -20.35 -2.09 -25.63
CA LYS A 214 -20.28 -1.80 -24.18
C LYS A 214 -19.03 -2.37 -23.51
N GLN A 215 -18.57 -3.55 -23.94
CA GLN A 215 -17.36 -4.19 -23.43
C GLN A 215 -16.09 -3.44 -23.83
N GLU A 216 -16.00 -2.93 -25.07
CA GLU A 216 -14.86 -2.13 -25.52
C GLU A 216 -14.80 -0.78 -24.81
N LEU A 217 -15.96 -0.17 -24.58
CA LEU A 217 -16.05 1.06 -23.80
C LEU A 217 -15.59 0.83 -22.34
N GLU A 218 -15.95 -0.30 -21.74
CA GLU A 218 -15.46 -0.66 -20.41
C GLU A 218 -13.94 -0.87 -20.39
N LEU A 219 -13.37 -1.55 -21.39
CA LEU A 219 -11.92 -1.69 -21.55
C LEU A 219 -11.23 -0.33 -21.73
N TRP A 220 -11.87 0.61 -22.41
CA TRP A 220 -11.36 1.97 -22.57
C TRP A 220 -11.24 2.68 -21.22
N TYR A 221 -12.29 2.65 -20.40
CA TYR A 221 -12.24 3.24 -19.05
C TYR A 221 -11.23 2.53 -18.15
N GLN A 222 -11.13 1.19 -18.24
CA GLN A 222 -10.09 0.43 -17.53
C GLN A 222 -8.68 0.88 -17.97
N ALA A 223 -8.48 1.19 -19.25
CA ALA A 223 -7.20 1.63 -19.78
C ALA A 223 -6.82 3.02 -19.23
N GLN A 224 -7.79 3.92 -19.12
CA GLN A 224 -7.58 5.25 -18.53
C GLN A 224 -7.18 5.14 -17.06
N ARG A 225 -7.88 4.31 -16.27
CA ARG A 225 -7.52 4.05 -14.86
C ARG A 225 -6.12 3.46 -14.72
N ALA A 226 -5.82 2.41 -15.49
CA ALA A 226 -4.50 1.79 -15.50
C ALA A 226 -3.40 2.76 -15.91
N TYR A 227 -3.67 3.68 -16.84
CA TYR A 227 -2.74 4.72 -17.24
C TYR A 227 -2.47 5.75 -16.12
N ALA A 228 -3.53 6.19 -15.43
CA ALA A 228 -3.42 7.12 -14.30
C ALA A 228 -2.60 6.51 -13.14
N GLU A 229 -2.83 5.23 -12.85
CA GLU A 229 -2.10 4.46 -11.83
C GLU A 229 -0.69 4.03 -12.30
N LYS A 230 -0.36 4.25 -13.59
CA LYS A 230 0.88 3.79 -14.25
C LYS A 230 1.07 2.27 -14.18
N ASP A 231 -0.02 1.52 -14.16
CA ASP A 231 0.00 0.06 -14.16
C ASP A 231 0.25 -0.49 -15.58
N VAL A 232 1.51 -0.79 -15.85
CA VAL A 232 1.97 -1.38 -17.11
C VAL A 232 1.28 -2.73 -17.39
N LEU A 233 1.08 -3.56 -16.36
CA LEU A 233 0.54 -4.91 -16.53
C LEU A 233 -0.94 -4.87 -16.88
N ALA A 234 -1.70 -3.97 -16.24
CA ALA A 234 -3.10 -3.74 -16.58
C ALA A 234 -3.23 -3.24 -18.03
N LEU A 235 -2.42 -2.27 -18.46
CA LEU A 235 -2.41 -1.79 -19.84
C LEU A 235 -2.06 -2.91 -20.83
N GLU A 236 -1.06 -3.75 -20.55
CA GLU A 236 -0.74 -4.91 -21.40
C GLU A 236 -1.89 -5.91 -21.50
N THR A 237 -2.59 -6.14 -20.39
CA THR A 237 -3.74 -7.05 -20.33
C THR A 237 -4.90 -6.50 -21.14
N ILE A 238 -5.16 -5.20 -21.03
CA ILE A 238 -6.21 -4.52 -21.80
C ILE A 238 -5.85 -4.55 -23.28
N LEU A 239 -4.62 -4.19 -23.67
CA LEU A 239 -4.16 -4.27 -25.06
C LEU A 239 -4.34 -5.69 -25.62
N ALA A 240 -4.03 -6.72 -24.83
CA ALA A 240 -4.21 -8.11 -25.23
C ALA A 240 -5.68 -8.55 -25.39
N ARG A 241 -6.62 -7.87 -24.70
CA ARG A 241 -8.07 -8.03 -24.89
C ARG A 241 -8.58 -7.20 -26.08
N CYS A 242 -7.93 -6.09 -26.39
CA CYS A 242 -8.25 -5.19 -27.51
C CYS A 242 -7.78 -5.73 -28.86
N ASP A 243 -6.68 -6.49 -28.89
CA ASP A 243 -6.17 -7.19 -30.08
C ASP A 243 -7.15 -8.31 -30.49
N ARG A 244 -8.32 -7.91 -31.01
CA ARG A 244 -9.22 -8.74 -31.82
C ARG A 244 -8.60 -9.07 -33.18
N VAL A 245 -7.56 -8.32 -33.58
CA VAL A 245 -6.63 -8.74 -34.63
C VAL A 245 -5.82 -9.89 -34.04
N GLY A 246 -6.29 -11.12 -34.25
CA GLY A 246 -5.75 -12.31 -33.60
C GLY A 246 -4.21 -12.38 -33.62
N THR A 247 -3.67 -13.21 -32.72
CA THR A 247 -2.24 -13.59 -32.57
C THR A 247 -1.48 -13.86 -33.88
N ASN A 248 -2.21 -14.04 -34.98
CA ASN A 248 -1.76 -14.07 -36.37
C ASN A 248 -0.80 -12.94 -36.77
N SER A 249 -0.98 -11.71 -36.25
CA SER A 249 -0.13 -10.56 -36.56
C SER A 249 1.20 -10.53 -35.78
N LEU A 250 1.28 -11.25 -34.67
CA LEU A 250 2.46 -11.29 -33.81
C LEU A 250 3.51 -12.22 -34.38
N SER A 251 4.77 -11.79 -34.30
CA SER A 251 5.90 -12.67 -34.54
C SER A 251 5.94 -13.79 -33.50
N MET A 252 6.52 -14.94 -33.86
CA MET A 252 6.65 -16.07 -32.91
C MET A 252 7.44 -15.69 -31.65
N SER A 253 8.42 -14.79 -31.76
CA SER A 253 9.17 -14.25 -30.63
C SER A 253 8.30 -13.42 -29.68
N GLU A 254 7.40 -12.59 -30.22
CA GLU A 254 6.48 -11.78 -29.43
C GLU A 254 5.45 -12.66 -28.72
N LEU A 255 4.90 -13.66 -29.42
CA LEU A 255 3.94 -14.59 -28.83
C LEU A 255 4.56 -15.37 -27.66
N ARG A 256 5.80 -15.86 -27.81
CA ARG A 256 6.55 -16.48 -26.70
C ARG A 256 6.84 -15.51 -25.56
N ALA A 257 7.17 -14.25 -25.86
CA ALA A 257 7.37 -13.23 -24.84
C ALA A 257 6.07 -12.92 -24.09
N PHE A 258 4.93 -12.94 -24.79
CA PHE A 258 3.61 -12.74 -24.21
C PHE A 258 3.23 -13.89 -23.27
N VAL A 259 3.40 -15.15 -23.71
CA VAL A 259 3.20 -16.34 -22.87
C VAL A 259 4.07 -16.29 -21.60
N ARG A 260 5.36 -15.91 -21.71
CA ARG A 260 6.24 -15.77 -20.54
C ARG A 260 5.77 -14.69 -19.56
N ARG A 261 5.31 -13.55 -20.06
CA ARG A 261 4.75 -12.47 -19.22
C ARG A 261 3.45 -12.91 -18.54
N ALA A 262 2.56 -13.55 -19.28
CA ALA A 262 1.30 -14.08 -18.75
C ALA A 262 1.55 -15.12 -17.65
N ASN A 263 2.49 -16.05 -17.85
CA ASN A 263 2.91 -17.01 -16.84
C ASN A 263 3.49 -16.34 -15.59
N SER A 264 4.31 -15.29 -15.77
CA SER A 264 4.87 -14.53 -14.64
C SER A 264 3.76 -13.85 -13.84
N ARG A 265 2.78 -13.24 -14.52
CA ARG A 265 1.60 -12.63 -13.87
C ARG A 265 0.75 -13.67 -13.13
N LEU A 266 0.49 -14.82 -13.74
CA LEU A 266 -0.23 -15.91 -13.10
C LEU A 266 0.50 -16.41 -11.85
N ALA A 267 1.84 -16.51 -11.89
CA ALA A 267 2.63 -16.89 -10.73
C ALA A 267 2.49 -15.86 -9.58
N THR A 268 2.52 -14.56 -9.90
CA THR A 268 2.28 -13.50 -8.92
C THR A 268 0.87 -13.57 -8.32
N LEU A 269 -0.16 -13.76 -9.15
CA LEU A 269 -1.56 -13.89 -8.68
C LEU A 269 -1.75 -15.13 -7.80
N ARG A 270 -1.12 -16.25 -8.13
CA ARG A 270 -1.14 -17.45 -7.28
C ARG A 270 -0.43 -17.22 -5.95
N GLN A 271 0.66 -16.46 -5.95
CA GLN A 271 1.33 -16.07 -4.71
C GLN A 271 0.45 -15.17 -3.85
N SER A 272 -0.27 -14.20 -4.44
CA SER A 272 -1.22 -13.38 -3.68
C SER A 272 -2.39 -14.20 -3.14
N ILE A 273 -2.92 -15.15 -3.92
CA ILE A 273 -3.96 -16.07 -3.45
C ILE A 273 -3.43 -16.93 -2.28
N ALA A 274 -2.21 -17.45 -2.36
CA ALA A 274 -1.64 -18.23 -1.26
C ALA A 274 -1.53 -17.42 0.05
N ILE A 275 -1.20 -16.12 -0.03
CA ILE A 275 -1.20 -15.22 1.12
C ILE A 275 -2.64 -14.99 1.63
N LEU A 276 -3.61 -14.83 0.73
CA LEU A 276 -5.02 -14.68 1.11
C LEU A 276 -5.60 -15.96 1.71
N GLU A 277 -5.17 -17.15 1.27
CA GLU A 277 -5.57 -18.45 1.80
C GLU A 277 -5.19 -18.63 3.28
N GLU A 278 -4.10 -17.99 3.71
CA GLU A 278 -3.70 -17.95 5.13
C GLU A 278 -4.63 -17.06 5.97
N ALA A 279 -5.35 -16.13 5.35
CA ALA A 279 -6.27 -15.25 6.05
C ALA A 279 -7.51 -16.01 6.54
N SER A 280 -7.93 -15.72 7.78
CA SER A 280 -9.11 -16.35 8.38
C SER A 280 -10.43 -16.00 7.66
N SER A 281 -10.45 -14.95 6.84
CA SER A 281 -11.56 -14.54 5.98
C SER A 281 -11.66 -15.31 4.66
N TRP A 282 -10.66 -16.11 4.26
CA TRP A 282 -10.68 -16.77 2.95
C TRP A 282 -11.85 -17.75 2.83
N ARG A 283 -12.59 -17.65 1.72
CA ARG A 283 -13.76 -18.49 1.40
C ARG A 283 -14.75 -18.59 2.55
N PHE A 284 -14.87 -17.54 3.36
CA PHE A 284 -15.66 -17.55 4.59
C PHE A 284 -17.12 -17.96 4.36
N LEU A 285 -17.74 -17.50 3.27
CA LEU A 285 -19.13 -17.84 2.94
C LEU A 285 -19.32 -19.29 2.47
N LEU A 286 -18.25 -20.01 2.14
CA LEU A 286 -18.29 -21.41 1.71
C LEU A 286 -18.09 -22.40 2.86
N LEU A 287 -17.83 -21.91 4.09
CA LEU A 287 -17.56 -22.76 5.23
C LEU A 287 -18.83 -23.47 5.71
N SER A 288 -18.69 -24.73 6.07
CA SER A 288 -19.72 -25.47 6.81
C SER A 288 -19.88 -24.93 8.24
N SER A 289 -21.01 -25.23 8.88
CA SER A 289 -21.25 -24.82 10.27
C SER A 289 -20.19 -25.36 11.24
N ALA A 290 -19.71 -26.59 11.04
CA ALA A 290 -18.65 -27.18 11.84
C ALA A 290 -17.31 -26.45 11.68
N GLU A 291 -16.95 -26.08 10.45
CA GLU A 291 -15.74 -25.29 10.18
C GLU A 291 -15.84 -23.86 10.73
N LEU A 292 -17.05 -23.28 10.69
CA LEU A 292 -17.33 -21.97 11.28
C LEU A 292 -17.11 -21.98 12.80
N GLU A 293 -17.54 -23.04 13.51
CA GLU A 293 -17.30 -23.18 14.95
C GLU A 293 -15.82 -23.33 15.30
N ILE A 294 -15.08 -24.12 14.52
CA ILE A 294 -13.62 -24.27 14.69
C ILE A 294 -12.94 -22.92 14.48
N ARG A 295 -13.33 -22.21 13.42
CA ARG A 295 -12.80 -20.88 13.10
C ARG A 295 -13.15 -19.86 14.18
N SER A 296 -14.36 -19.88 14.73
CA SER A 296 -14.76 -19.07 15.89
C SER A 296 -13.84 -19.28 17.09
N ARG A 297 -13.58 -20.55 17.45
CA ARG A 297 -12.68 -20.88 18.56
C ARG A 297 -11.25 -20.40 18.32
N ASN A 298 -10.75 -20.51 17.09
CA ASN A 298 -9.41 -20.05 16.75
C ASN A 298 -9.29 -18.52 16.80
N VAL A 299 -10.20 -17.80 16.15
CA VAL A 299 -10.23 -16.32 16.16
C VAL A 299 -10.36 -15.78 17.59
N ARG A 300 -11.22 -16.38 18.42
CA ARG A 300 -11.33 -15.98 19.83
C ARG A 300 -10.02 -16.21 20.59
N ARG A 301 -9.38 -17.37 20.43
CA ARG A 301 -8.10 -17.67 21.08
C ARG A 301 -7.00 -16.68 20.67
N GLU A 302 -6.96 -16.29 19.40
CA GLU A 302 -6.02 -15.29 18.89
C GLU A 302 -6.29 -13.91 19.51
N LEU A 303 -7.55 -13.45 19.52
CA LEU A 303 -7.93 -12.19 20.14
C LEU A 303 -7.64 -12.16 21.65
N GLU A 304 -7.92 -13.25 22.37
CA GLU A 304 -7.55 -13.41 23.77
C GLU A 304 -6.02 -13.35 23.98
N GLY A 305 -5.25 -13.95 23.06
CA GLY A 305 -3.78 -13.85 23.03
C GLY A 305 -3.31 -12.41 22.91
N ILE A 306 -3.85 -11.66 21.94
CA ILE A 306 -3.56 -10.24 21.71
C ILE A 306 -3.94 -9.42 22.95
N ASN A 307 -5.15 -9.59 23.49
CA ASN A 307 -5.59 -8.86 24.68
C ASN A 307 -4.73 -9.16 25.91
N ARG A 308 -4.23 -10.39 26.08
CA ARG A 308 -3.26 -10.71 27.14
C ARG A 308 -1.93 -9.97 26.95
N GLY A 309 -1.42 -9.91 25.72
CA GLY A 309 -0.22 -9.13 25.39
C GLY A 309 -0.39 -7.65 25.72
N LEU A 310 -1.49 -7.04 25.26
CA LEU A 310 -1.81 -5.64 25.54
C LEU A 310 -1.99 -5.36 27.03
N ARG A 311 -2.65 -6.25 27.78
CA ARG A 311 -2.74 -6.14 29.25
C ARG A 311 -1.37 -6.16 29.91
N HIS A 312 -0.46 -7.03 29.46
CA HIS A 312 0.88 -7.09 30.00
C HIS A 312 1.65 -5.78 29.76
N GLU A 313 1.60 -5.24 28.54
CA GLU A 313 2.18 -3.94 28.23
C GLU A 313 1.56 -2.80 29.07
N MET A 314 0.24 -2.80 29.24
CA MET A 314 -0.46 -1.87 30.12
C MET A 314 0.06 -1.95 31.55
N THR A 315 0.18 -3.16 32.13
CA THR A 315 0.73 -3.36 33.48
C THR A 315 2.17 -2.85 33.60
N ILE A 316 3.01 -3.02 32.57
CA ILE A 316 4.38 -2.47 32.56
C ILE A 316 4.34 -0.94 32.67
N MET A 317 3.47 -0.28 31.90
CA MET A 317 3.34 1.19 31.93
C MET A 317 2.75 1.69 33.25
N GLU A 318 1.77 0.97 33.82
CA GLU A 318 1.22 1.28 35.14
C GLU A 318 2.29 1.18 36.24
N ASN A 319 3.10 0.11 36.21
CA ASN A 319 4.19 -0.07 37.17
C ASN A 319 5.25 1.02 37.04
N GLU A 320 5.56 1.45 35.82
CA GLU A 320 6.51 2.55 35.60
C GLU A 320 5.96 3.88 36.14
N LEU A 321 4.68 4.16 35.93
CA LEU A 321 4.04 5.36 36.48
C LEU A 321 4.00 5.31 38.02
N ALA A 322 3.64 4.17 38.61
CA ALA A 322 3.64 3.96 40.06
C ALA A 322 5.05 4.11 40.67
N ARG A 323 6.09 3.64 39.96
CA ARG A 323 7.50 3.84 40.35
C ARG A 323 7.86 5.32 40.41
N ILE A 324 7.43 6.09 39.41
CA ILE A 324 7.65 7.54 39.33
C ILE A 324 6.88 8.27 40.45
N GLU A 325 5.64 7.87 40.71
CA GLU A 325 4.82 8.41 41.80
C GLU A 325 5.47 8.18 43.17
N ALA A 326 5.97 6.97 43.45
CA ALA A 326 6.70 6.67 44.67
C ALA A 326 8.02 7.47 44.80
N LEU A 327 8.64 7.88 43.69
CA LEU A 327 9.78 8.81 43.70
C LEU A 327 9.32 10.24 44.03
N ALA A 328 8.19 10.69 43.48
CA ALA A 328 7.56 11.98 43.76
C ALA A 328 7.21 12.15 45.23
N GLU A 329 6.57 11.15 45.86
CA GLU A 329 6.25 11.19 47.29
C GLU A 329 7.50 11.32 48.16
N ARG A 330 8.54 10.53 47.88
CA ARG A 330 9.81 10.57 48.62
C ARG A 330 10.53 11.90 48.44
N TRP A 331 10.39 12.52 47.27
CA TRP A 331 10.93 13.85 47.01
C TRP A 331 10.17 14.92 47.80
N LEU A 332 8.84 14.87 47.82
CA LEU A 332 8.00 15.79 48.61
C LEU A 332 8.32 15.70 50.11
N ARG A 333 8.40 14.50 50.68
CA ARG A 333 8.72 14.31 52.11
C ARG A 333 10.06 14.94 52.49
N ARG A 334 11.09 14.78 51.64
CA ARG A 334 12.40 15.41 51.86
C ARG A 334 12.30 16.93 51.84
N ARG A 335 11.61 17.50 50.85
CA ARG A 335 11.46 18.94 50.71
C ARG A 335 10.66 19.58 51.85
N TYR A 336 9.59 18.92 52.32
CA TYR A 336 8.85 19.38 53.51
C TYR A 336 9.68 19.28 54.79
N GLY A 337 10.51 18.24 54.93
CA GLY A 337 11.45 18.11 56.04
C GLY A 337 12.48 19.24 56.07
N GLU A 338 13.08 19.55 54.92
CA GLU A 338 14.03 20.67 54.74
C GLU A 338 13.36 22.02 55.04
N ALA A 339 12.16 22.26 54.51
CA ALA A 339 11.43 23.49 54.76
C ALA A 339 11.09 23.68 56.26
N LYS A 340 10.75 22.59 56.96
CA LYS A 340 10.50 22.62 58.40
C LYS A 340 11.78 22.85 59.20
N GLN A 341 12.92 22.31 58.78
CA GLN A 341 14.22 22.56 59.40
C GLN A 341 14.63 24.04 59.24
N LEU A 342 14.50 24.59 58.03
CA LEU A 342 14.75 26.01 57.76
C LEU A 342 13.84 26.94 58.57
N ALA A 343 12.57 26.58 58.73
CA ALA A 343 11.62 27.35 59.55
C ALA A 343 11.94 27.32 61.06
N LEU A 344 12.68 26.30 61.52
CA LEU A 344 13.12 26.16 62.90
C LEU A 344 14.48 26.84 63.18
N GLY A 345 15.09 27.50 62.18
CA GLY A 345 16.36 28.22 62.35
C GLY A 345 17.58 27.34 62.62
N LEU A 346 17.47 26.04 62.29
CA LEU A 346 18.59 25.10 62.18
C LEU A 346 19.14 25.15 60.75
#